data_AF-E2C0L0-F1
#
_entry.id   AF-E2C0L0-F1
#
_cell.length_a   1.000
_cell.length_b   1.000
_cell.length_c   1.000
_cell.angle_alpha   90.00
_cell.angle_beta   90.00
_cell.angle_gamma   90.00
#
_symmetry.space_group_name_H-M   'P 1'
#
loop_
_entity.id
_entity.type
_entity.pdbx_description
1 polymer ?
#
loop_
_entity_poly.entity_id
_entity_poly.type
_entity_poly.pdbx_seq_one_letter_code
_entity_poly.pdbx_strand_id
1 'polypeptide(L)'
;YILYFMLWVTLYAIAVEYEFGAVYFILSTLIFIWLNTRSGPKQKGEPSAYSVFNPNCEAIEGTLDASQFEREIRYGIGGCQ
;
A
#
# COMPACT_ATOMS: atom_id res chain seq x y z
N TYR A 1 -7.90 17.89 -17.68
CA TYR A 1 -8.24 16.97 -16.58
C TYR A 1 -9.70 16.55 -16.62
N ILE A 2 -10.67 17.48 -16.56
CA ILE A 2 -12.11 17.15 -16.58
C ILE A 2 -12.51 16.36 -17.84
N LEU A 3 -12.00 16.74 -19.02
CA LEU A 3 -12.26 16.01 -20.27
C LEU A 3 -11.86 14.52 -20.18
N TYR A 4 -10.65 14.24 -19.69
CA TYR A 4 -10.15 12.87 -19.54
C TYR A 4 -11.00 12.06 -18.55
N PHE A 5 -11.44 12.71 -17.46
CA PHE A 5 -12.33 12.09 -16.50
C PHE A 5 -13.70 11.76 -17.11
N MET A 6 -14.31 12.70 -17.85
CA MET A 6 -15.58 12.45 -18.54
C MET A 6 -15.46 11.33 -19.57
N LEU A 7 -14.35 11.29 -20.31
CA LEU A 7 -14.07 10.22 -21.27
C LEU A 7 -13.95 8.86 -20.59
N TRP A 8 -13.24 8.78 -19.47
CA TRP A 8 -13.14 7.57 -18.65
C TRP A 8 -14.51 7.10 -18.14
N VAL A 9 -15.33 8.02 -17.61
CA VAL A 9 -16.71 7.71 -17.15
C VAL A 9 -17.58 7.22 -18.31
N THR A 10 -17.45 7.80 -19.49
CA THR A 10 -18.22 7.39 -20.67
C THR A 10 -17.84 5.97 -21.12
N LEU A 11 -16.54 5.66 -21.15
CA LEU A 11 -16.06 4.31 -21.44
C LEU A 11 -16.51 3.30 -20.38
N TYR A 12 -16.54 3.70 -19.11
CA TYR A 12 -17.07 2.86 -18.04
C TYR A 12 -18.55 2.55 -18.23
N ALA A 13 -19.38 3.54 -18.55
CA ALA A 13 -20.80 3.34 -18.82
C ALA A 13 -21.02 2.36 -19.98
N ILE A 14 -20.25 2.50 -21.06
CA ILE A 14 -20.27 1.54 -22.18
C ILE A 14 -19.88 0.14 -21.70
N ALA A 15 -18.82 0.00 -20.89
CA ALA A 15 -18.38 -1.31 -20.38
C ALA A 15 -19.41 -1.98 -19.48
N VAL A 16 -20.22 -1.21 -18.74
CA VAL A 16 -21.34 -1.75 -17.94
C VAL A 16 -22.41 -2.37 -18.81
N GLU A 17 -22.76 -1.74 -19.95
CA GLU A 17 -23.72 -2.29 -20.92
C GLU A 17 -23.23 -3.63 -21.52
N TYR A 18 -21.92 -3.80 -21.66
CA TYR A 18 -21.30 -5.05 -22.12
C TYR A 18 -21.06 -6.08 -20.99
N GLU A 19 -21.63 -5.87 -19.80
CA GLU A 19 -21.41 -6.69 -18.58
C GLU A 19 -19.93 -6.80 -18.15
N PHE A 20 -19.06 -5.93 -18.68
CA PHE A 20 -17.62 -5.92 -18.44
C PHE A 20 -17.17 -4.78 -17.51
N GLY A 21 -18.13 -4.05 -16.91
CA GLY A 21 -17.88 -2.91 -16.05
C GLY A 21 -16.98 -3.23 -14.85
N ALA A 22 -17.15 -4.41 -14.23
CA ALA A 22 -16.31 -4.83 -13.12
C ALA A 22 -14.83 -4.96 -13.51
N VAL A 23 -14.55 -5.54 -14.68
CA VAL A 23 -13.18 -5.71 -15.19
C VAL A 23 -12.56 -4.36 -15.51
N TYR A 24 -13.31 -3.48 -16.20
CA TYR A 24 -12.87 -2.12 -16.48
C TYR A 24 -12.52 -1.35 -15.20
N PHE A 25 -13.36 -1.45 -14.17
CA PHE A 25 -13.16 -0.78 -12.89
C PHE A 25 -11.94 -1.30 -12.15
N ILE A 26 -11.76 -2.62 -12.06
CA ILE A 26 -10.61 -3.24 -11.40
C ILE A 26 -9.31 -2.82 -12.08
N LEU A 27 -9.23 -2.94 -13.41
CA LEU A 27 -8.04 -2.55 -14.16
C LEU A 27 -7.73 -1.05 -14.01
N SER A 28 -8.75 -0.20 -14.11
CA SER A 28 -8.60 1.25 -13.91
C SER A 28 -8.08 1.57 -12.51
N THR A 29 -8.61 0.89 -11.49
CA THR A 29 -8.18 1.07 -10.10
C THR A 29 -6.74 0.62 -9.90
N LEU A 30 -6.34 -0.52 -10.47
CA LEU A 30 -4.95 -0.99 -10.40
C LEU A 30 -3.99 -0.04 -11.10
N ILE A 31 -4.35 0.48 -12.27
CA ILE A 31 -3.55 1.49 -12.97
C ILE A 31 -3.45 2.76 -12.13
N PHE A 32 -4.55 3.21 -11.53
CA PHE A 32 -4.56 4.38 -10.67
C PHE A 32 -3.66 4.18 -9.45
N ILE A 33 -3.77 3.02 -8.78
CA ILE A 33 -2.88 2.65 -7.68
C ILE A 33 -1.43 2.64 -8.17
N TRP A 34 -1.11 2.05 -9.32
CA TRP A 34 0.25 2.02 -9.83
C TRP A 34 0.80 3.41 -10.15
N LEU A 35 0.00 4.29 -10.76
CA LEU A 35 0.38 5.67 -11.05
C LEU A 35 0.55 6.52 -9.78
N ASN A 36 -0.25 6.27 -8.74
CA ASN A 36 -0.16 6.98 -7.46
C ASN A 36 0.90 6.37 -6.54
N THR A 37 1.14 5.06 -6.62
CA THR A 37 2.15 4.33 -5.84
C THR A 37 3.49 4.55 -6.51
N ARG A 38 4.13 5.65 -6.11
CA ARG A 38 5.53 6.02 -6.30
C ARG A 38 6.32 5.13 -7.29
N SER A 39 6.37 5.55 -8.55
CA SER A 39 7.25 4.94 -9.56
C SER A 39 8.65 5.58 -9.63
N GLY A 40 8.93 6.57 -8.76
CA GLY A 40 10.22 7.28 -8.74
C GLY A 40 11.32 6.52 -8.00
N PRO A 41 12.60 6.75 -8.33
CA PRO A 41 13.72 6.15 -7.62
C PRO A 41 13.63 6.48 -6.12
N LYS A 42 13.91 5.47 -5.29
CA LYS A 42 13.95 5.58 -3.84
C LYS A 42 14.82 6.79 -3.45
N GLN A 43 14.32 7.66 -2.57
CA GLN A 43 15.16 8.76 -2.09
C GLN A 43 16.33 8.15 -1.32
N LYS A 44 17.57 8.60 -1.60
CA LYS A 44 18.78 8.13 -0.91
C LYS A 44 18.62 8.40 0.60
N GLY A 45 18.27 7.37 1.37
CA GLY A 45 18.06 7.46 2.82
C GLY A 45 16.72 6.92 3.32
N GLU A 46 15.78 6.55 2.46
CA GLU A 46 14.54 5.93 2.94
C GLU A 46 14.77 4.46 3.33
N PRO A 47 14.46 4.07 4.58
CA PRO A 47 14.54 2.69 4.99
C PRO A 47 13.56 1.85 4.14
N SER A 48 14.04 0.72 3.65
CA SER A 48 13.24 -0.28 2.95
C SER A 48 12.36 -1.04 3.93
N ALA A 49 11.25 -1.59 3.42
CA ALA A 49 10.31 -2.40 4.19
C ALA A 49 10.92 -3.69 4.75
N TYR A 50 12.02 -4.17 4.17
CA TYR A 50 12.72 -5.36 4.62
C TYR A 50 14.07 -4.96 5.20
N SER A 51 14.26 -5.19 6.49
CA SER A 51 15.51 -4.90 7.22
C SER A 51 16.77 -5.37 6.47
N VAL A 52 16.71 -6.48 5.73
CA VAL A 52 17.81 -7.01 4.89
C VAL A 52 18.39 -5.97 3.91
N PHE A 53 17.59 -5.02 3.42
CA PHE A 53 18.06 -3.97 2.51
C PHE A 53 18.35 -2.63 3.20
N ASN A 54 18.29 -2.58 4.54
CA ASN A 54 18.65 -1.40 5.34
C ASN A 54 20.08 -1.51 5.87
N PRO A 55 20.82 -0.40 5.97
CA PRO A 55 22.06 -0.37 6.72
C PRO A 55 21.81 -0.92 8.14
N ASN A 56 22.71 -1.76 8.65
CA ASN A 56 22.63 -2.40 9.97
C ASN A 56 21.42 -3.32 10.22
N CYS A 57 20.69 -3.75 9.18
CA CYS A 57 19.46 -4.55 9.34
C CYS A 57 18.39 -3.86 10.20
N GLU A 58 18.37 -2.52 10.23
CA GLU A 58 17.41 -1.76 11.01
C GLU A 58 16.01 -1.90 10.42
N ALA A 59 15.03 -2.23 11.26
CA ALA A 59 13.64 -2.25 10.84
C ALA A 59 13.12 -0.81 10.69
N ILE A 60 12.11 -0.61 9.83
CA ILE A 60 11.45 0.70 9.74
C ILE A 60 10.82 1.02 11.11
N GLU A 61 11.06 2.23 11.61
CA GLU A 61 10.43 2.78 12.80
C GLU A 61 8.89 2.77 12.61
N GLY A 62 8.21 1.87 13.31
CA GLY A 62 6.77 1.62 13.14
C GLY A 62 6.39 0.19 12.73
N THR A 63 7.35 -0.69 12.40
CA THR A 63 7.07 -2.13 12.46
C THR A 63 6.93 -2.52 13.93
N LEU A 64 5.91 -3.32 14.27
CA LEU A 64 5.79 -3.90 15.61
C LEU A 64 7.10 -4.63 15.92
N ASP A 65 7.86 -4.10 16.86
CA ASP A 65 9.07 -4.75 17.34
C ASP A 65 8.66 -6.10 17.94
N ALA A 66 9.13 -7.18 17.33
CA ALA A 66 8.79 -8.53 17.76
C ALA A 66 9.17 -8.75 19.23
N SER A 67 10.17 -8.04 19.74
CA SER A 67 10.55 -8.09 21.15
C SER A 67 9.54 -7.41 22.08
N GLN A 68 8.93 -6.30 21.63
CA GLN A 68 7.83 -5.66 22.34
C GLN A 68 6.55 -6.51 22.29
N PHE A 69 6.24 -7.12 21.15
CA PHE A 69 5.12 -8.06 21.02
C PHE A 69 5.31 -9.30 21.90
N GLU A 70 6.51 -9.89 21.93
CA GLU A 70 6.84 -11.00 22.83
C GLU A 70 6.73 -10.58 24.31
N ARG A 71 7.12 -9.35 24.65
CA ARG A 71 6.97 -8.82 26.01
C ARG A 71 5.51 -8.62 26.39
N GLU A 72 4.68 -8.09 25.49
CA GLU A 72 3.24 -7.92 25.70
C GLU A 72 2.51 -9.27 25.79
N ILE A 73 2.90 -10.28 25.01
CA ILE A 73 2.34 -11.64 25.12
C ILE A 73 2.82 -12.34 26.39
N ARG A 74 4.11 -12.22 26.73
CA ARG A 74 4.70 -12.94 27.87
C ARG A 74 4.36 -12.30 29.22
N TYR A 75 4.12 -10.99 29.27
CA TYR A 75 3.82 -10.24 30.50
C TYR A 75 2.41 -9.60 30.50
N GLY A 76 1.51 -10.01 29.61
CA GLY A 76 0.19 -9.40 29.40
C GLY A 76 -0.56 -9.02 30.68
N ILE A 77 -1.00 -7.75 30.76
CA ILE A 77 -1.91 -7.10 31.75
C ILE A 77 -1.79 -7.60 33.22
N GLY A 78 -0.63 -8.10 33.65
CA GLY A 78 -0.47 -8.75 34.96
C GLY A 78 0.87 -8.52 35.65
N GLY A 79 1.77 -7.74 35.07
CA GLY A 79 3.09 -7.46 35.63
C GLY A 79 3.16 -6.14 36.42
N CYS A 80 2.30 -5.94 37.42
CA CYS A 80 2.59 -5.03 38.52
C CYS A 80 3.18 -5.87 39.66
N GLN A 81 4.51 -6.05 39.68
CA GLN A 81 5.36 -6.15 40.88
C GLN A 81 6.81 -5.84 40.49
#